data_AF-A0A436RGC4-F1
#
_entry.id   AF-A0A436RGC4-F1
#
_cell.length_a   1.000
_cell.length_b   1.000
_cell.length_c   1.000
_cell.angle_alpha   90.00
_cell.angle_beta   90.00
_cell.angle_gamma   90.00
#
_symmetry.space_group_name_H-M   'P 1'
#
loop_
_entity.id
_entity.type
_entity.pdbx_description
1 polymer ?
#
loop_
_entity_poly.entity_id
_entity_poly.type
_entity_poly.pdbx_seq_one_letter_code
_entity_poly.pdbx_strand_id
1 'polypeptide(L)' 'MRNITASALLLAVAFFTTSANALDSSNTPVVVTPLVSKTTTASGQPITLPQKNVEVQVSSYQIAPGATLPVHKHPFPRYA' A
#
# COMPACT_ATOMS: atom_id res chain seq x y z
N MET A 1 39.49 17.37 -32.98
CA MET A 1 39.26 16.14 -32.18
C MET A 1 38.96 16.46 -30.70
N ARG A 2 39.65 17.39 -30.06
CA ARG A 2 39.45 17.80 -28.65
C ARG A 2 38.04 18.31 -28.28
N ASN A 3 37.31 18.87 -29.26
CA ASN A 3 35.98 19.44 -29.01
C ASN A 3 34.88 18.36 -29.07
N ILE A 4 35.09 17.31 -29.86
CA ILE A 4 34.15 16.18 -30.02
C ILE A 4 34.15 15.33 -28.74
N THR A 5 35.31 15.14 -28.12
CA THR A 5 35.45 14.44 -26.84
C THR A 5 34.78 15.19 -25.67
N ALA A 6 34.81 16.53 -25.69
CA ALA A 6 34.17 17.35 -24.66
C ALA A 6 32.63 17.28 -24.76
N SER A 7 32.08 17.33 -25.98
CA SER A 7 30.64 17.21 -26.21
C SER A 7 30.10 15.81 -25.89
N ALA A 8 30.86 14.75 -26.19
CA ALA A 8 30.47 13.38 -25.85
C ALA A 8 30.44 13.15 -24.32
N LEU A 9 31.35 13.76 -23.57
CA LEU A 9 31.39 13.66 -22.10
C LEU A 9 30.22 14.40 -21.44
N LEU A 10 29.84 15.57 -21.96
CA LEU A 10 28.66 16.33 -21.52
C LEU A 10 27.35 15.58 -21.79
N LEU A 11 27.23 14.92 -22.95
CA LEU A 11 26.04 14.13 -23.29
C LEU A 11 25.91 12.89 -22.40
N ALA A 12 27.02 12.22 -22.06
CA ALA A 12 27.01 11.08 -21.15
C ALA A 12 26.52 11.47 -19.74
N VAL A 13 26.99 12.60 -19.19
CA VAL A 13 26.55 13.13 -17.89
C VAL A 13 25.04 13.41 -17.84
N ALA A 14 24.45 13.86 -18.95
CA ALA A 14 23.01 14.15 -19.02
C ALA A 14 22.11 12.90 -18.91
N PHE A 15 22.63 11.70 -19.20
CA PHE A 15 21.87 10.44 -19.05
C PHE A 15 21.98 9.81 -17.65
N PHE A 16 22.86 10.32 -16.77
CA PHE A 16 22.99 9.84 -15.40
C PHE A 16 22.14 10.61 -14.38
N THR A 17 21.45 11.67 -14.80
CA THR A 17 20.68 12.49 -13.86
C THR A 17 19.29 11.91 -13.63
N THR A 18 19.15 11.32 -12.44
CA THR A 18 17.94 11.25 -11.64
C THR A 18 17.05 10.05 -11.92
N SER A 19 17.38 8.93 -11.28
CA SER A 19 16.35 7.99 -10.82
C SER A 19 15.40 8.76 -9.90
N ALA A 20 14.17 9.00 -10.37
CA ALA A 20 13.11 9.55 -9.54
C ALA A 20 12.79 8.52 -8.45
N ASN A 21 13.37 8.70 -7.26
CA ASN A 21 12.94 7.96 -6.09
C ASN A 21 11.54 8.45 -5.75
N ALA A 22 10.52 7.62 -6.00
CA ALA A 22 9.15 7.87 -5.57
C ALA A 22 9.02 7.67 -4.05
N LEU A 23 10.00 8.12 -3.26
CA LEU A 23 9.96 8.04 -1.82
C LEU A 23 8.95 9.10 -1.36
N ASP A 24 7.79 8.65 -0.89
CA ASP A 24 6.81 9.55 -0.30
C ASP A 24 7.42 10.16 0.97
N SER A 25 7.54 11.49 0.98
CA SER A 25 8.10 12.26 2.10
C SER A 25 7.04 12.54 3.18
N SER A 26 5.84 11.97 3.05
CA SER A 26 4.81 12.09 4.07
C SER A 26 5.30 11.50 5.40
N ASN A 27 4.98 12.17 6.50
CA ASN A 27 5.31 11.70 7.85
C ASN A 27 4.46 10.48 8.29
N THR A 28 3.56 9.99 7.42
CA THR A 28 2.61 8.92 7.73
C THR A 28 2.74 7.78 6.71
N PRO A 29 3.71 6.87 6.89
CA PRO A 29 4.04 5.85 5.88
C PRO A 29 2.90 4.85 5.61
N VAL A 30 1.94 4.73 6.53
CA VAL A 30 0.74 3.91 6.37
C VAL A 30 -0.45 4.67 6.94
N VAL A 31 -1.51 4.81 6.15
CA VAL A 31 -2.80 5.36 6.57
C VAL A 31 -3.85 4.26 6.52
N VAL A 32 -4.55 4.04 7.64
CA VAL A 32 -5.64 3.08 7.73
C VAL A 32 -6.96 3.83 7.82
N THR A 33 -7.87 3.58 6.88
CA THR A 33 -9.20 4.19 6.84
C THR A 33 -10.25 3.11 7.04
N PRO A 34 -10.89 3.03 8.23
CA PRO A 34 -12.05 2.17 8.42
C PRO A 34 -13.17 2.58 7.49
N LEU A 35 -13.75 1.62 6.78
CA LEU A 35 -14.84 1.85 5.83
C LEU A 35 -16.18 1.42 6.40
N VAL A 36 -16.24 0.22 7.00
CA VAL A 36 -17.48 -0.31 7.54
C VAL A 36 -17.23 -1.36 8.62
N SER A 37 -18.12 -1.37 9.62
CA SER A 37 -18.32 -2.45 10.58
C SER A 37 -19.80 -2.86 10.53
N LYS A 38 -20.08 -4.15 10.29
CA LYS A 38 -21.44 -4.68 10.15
C LYS A 38 -21.59 -6.04 10.79
N THR A 39 -22.73 -6.25 11.43
CA THR A 39 -23.21 -7.54 11.93
C THR A 39 -24.40 -8.07 11.13
N THR A 40 -24.82 -7.35 10.08
CA THR A 40 -25.94 -7.71 9.21
C THR A 40 -25.55 -7.71 7.73
N THR A 41 -26.23 -8.53 6.95
CA THR A 41 -26.10 -8.61 5.48
C THR A 41 -26.66 -7.36 4.82
N ALA A 42 -26.45 -7.23 3.51
CA ALA A 42 -27.02 -6.12 2.72
C ALA A 42 -28.56 -6.08 2.75
N SER A 43 -29.24 -7.20 3.06
CA SER A 43 -30.70 -7.27 3.24
C SER A 43 -31.15 -7.10 4.69
N GLY A 44 -30.22 -6.81 5.62
CA GLY A 44 -30.52 -6.55 7.03
C GLY A 44 -30.60 -7.79 7.92
N GLN A 45 -30.37 -8.99 7.39
CA GLN A 45 -30.35 -10.20 8.21
C GLN A 45 -29.06 -10.32 9.02
N PRO A 46 -29.08 -10.88 10.24
CA PRO A 46 -27.85 -11.13 11.00
C PRO A 46 -26.86 -12.01 10.26
N ILE A 47 -25.55 -11.72 10.39
CA ILE A 47 -24.48 -12.58 9.88
C ILE A 47 -24.21 -13.67 10.93
N THR A 48 -24.66 -14.88 10.66
CA THR A 48 -24.53 -16.04 11.55
C THR A 48 -23.58 -17.07 10.95
N LEU A 49 -22.71 -17.66 11.78
CA LEU A 49 -21.90 -18.83 11.43
C LEU A 49 -22.19 -19.97 12.42
N PRO A 50 -21.91 -21.23 12.08
CA PRO A 50 -22.26 -22.38 12.93
C PRO A 50 -21.71 -22.33 14.35
N GLN A 51 -20.57 -21.67 14.57
CA GLN A 51 -19.90 -21.61 15.88
C GLN A 51 -20.28 -20.36 16.68
N LYS A 52 -20.31 -19.19 16.02
CA LYS A 52 -20.65 -17.91 16.64
C LYS A 52 -21.07 -16.89 15.58
N ASN A 53 -21.82 -15.88 16.01
CA ASN A 53 -22.08 -14.71 15.19
C ASN A 53 -20.78 -13.93 14.95
N VAL A 54 -20.69 -13.26 13.81
CA VAL A 54 -19.49 -12.53 13.40
C VAL A 54 -19.79 -11.09 13.04
N GLU A 55 -18.72 -10.31 12.95
CA GLU A 55 -18.71 -8.93 12.50
C GLU A 55 -17.81 -8.85 11.27
N VAL A 56 -18.28 -8.19 10.22
CA VAL A 56 -17.50 -7.84 9.04
C VAL A 56 -16.92 -6.45 9.26
N GLN A 57 -15.60 -6.36 9.30
CA GLN A 57 -14.85 -5.10 9.35
C GLN A 57 -14.08 -4.93 8.04
N VAL A 58 -14.18 -3.75 7.44
CA VAL A 58 -13.48 -3.41 6.20
C VAL A 58 -12.72 -2.12 6.41
N SER A 59 -11.46 -2.11 6.00
CA SER A 59 -10.58 -0.94 6.06
C SER A 59 -9.78 -0.83 4.76
N SER A 60 -9.57 0.40 4.30
CA SER A 60 -8.60 0.71 3.25
C SER A 60 -7.24 0.99 3.88
N TYR A 61 -6.18 0.44 3.29
CA TYR A 61 -4.80 0.70 3.69
C TYR A 61 -4.10 1.41 2.55
N GLN A 62 -3.73 2.67 2.78
CA GLN A 62 -2.84 3.41 1.90
C GLN A 62 -1.41 3.26 2.44
N ILE A 63 -0.55 2.67 1.64
CA ILE A 63 0.83 2.32 2.01
C ILE A 63 1.75 3.11 1.08
N ALA A 64 2.57 3.99 1.66
CA ALA A 64 3.54 4.77 0.92
C ALA A 64 4.61 3.88 0.27
N PRO A 65 5.21 4.27 -0.86
CA PRO A 65 6.35 3.55 -1.43
C PRO A 65 7.49 3.41 -0.41
N GLY A 66 8.01 2.20 -0.26
CA GLY A 66 9.07 1.89 0.72
C GLY A 66 8.56 1.62 2.15
N ALA A 67 7.29 1.86 2.46
CA ALA A 67 6.72 1.51 3.75
C ALA A 67 6.46 0.00 3.87
N THR A 68 6.50 -0.52 5.11
CA THR A 68 6.24 -1.92 5.42
C THR A 68 5.18 -2.01 6.52
N LEU A 69 4.23 -2.93 6.38
CA LEU A 69 3.26 -3.22 7.44
C LEU A 69 3.91 -4.06 8.56
N PRO A 70 3.54 -3.84 9.83
CA PRO A 70 3.92 -4.75 10.91
C PRO A 70 3.47 -6.19 10.62
N VAL A 71 4.25 -7.16 11.10
CA VAL A 71 3.87 -8.57 11.07
C VAL A 71 2.56 -8.75 11.86
N HIS A 72 1.59 -9.42 11.24
CA HIS A 72 0.30 -9.72 11.85
C HIS A 72 -0.09 -11.19 11.65
N LYS A 73 -1.01 -11.67 12.51
CA LYS A 73 -1.56 -13.03 12.45
C LYS A 73 -3.00 -12.99 11.95
N HIS A 74 -3.46 -14.12 11.41
CA HIS A 74 -4.88 -14.37 11.15
C HIS A 74 -5.39 -15.40 12.15
N PRO A 75 -5.75 -15.00 13.38
CA PRO A 75 -6.16 -15.93 14.43
C PRO A 75 -7.56 -16.53 14.21
N PHE A 76 -8.29 -16.02 13.22
CA PHE A 76 -9.64 -16.49 12.88
C PHE A 76 -9.64 -17.31 11.58
N PRO A 77 -10.53 -18.31 11.46
CA PRO A 77 -10.68 -19.10 10.23
C PRO A 77 -11.06 -18.25 9.02
N ARG A 78 -10.66 -18.71 7.83
CA ARG A 78 -11.16 -18.20 6.56
C ARG A 78 -12.36 -19.05 6.14
N TYR A 79 -13.46 -18.41 5.81
CA TYR A 79 -14.64 -19.05 5.23
C TYR A 79 -14.58 -18.84 3.70
N ALA A 80 -14.90 -19.89 2.93
CA ALA A 80 -14.88 -19.89 1.46
C ALA A 80 -16.27 -19.60 0.88
#